data_AF-A0A1D6JVK6-F1
#
_entry.id   AF-A0A1D6JVK6-F1
#
_cell.length_a   1.000
_cell.length_b   1.000
_cell.length_c   1.000
_cell.angle_alpha   90.00
_cell.angle_beta   90.00
_cell.angle_gamma   90.00
#
_symmetry.space_group_name_H-M   'P 1'
#
loop_
_entity.id
_entity.type
_entity.pdbx_description
1 polymer ?
#
loop_
_entity_poly.entity_id
_entity_poly.type
_entity_poly.pdbx_seq_one_letter_code
_entity_poly.pdbx_strand_id
1 'polypeptide(L)'
;MDTLDEQVIRAITNSFGKDIWRRSLVVLTHAQLSPPDGIDYNDFFTRRSEALLRYIHSGAGINKREYGDFPLPIALVENSGRCKTNEHGEKILPDGTLWVPNLMKEITVVISNGSSPTHVDQKLIDGPNPNNRRKLFIPLILAVEYFLVVKGIRRAIHADIANGKVDDWEQRYRDLVGSRDLVEQKGSTSRNRKA
;
A
#
# COMPACT_ATOMS: atom_id res chain seq x y z
N MET A 1 -7.85 20.57 -18.07
CA MET A 1 -7.62 19.64 -16.95
C MET A 1 -6.23 19.93 -16.49
N ASP A 2 -6.07 20.63 -15.36
CA ASP A 2 -4.74 20.82 -14.81
C ASP A 2 -4.35 19.51 -14.15
N THR A 3 -3.30 18.88 -14.70
CA THR A 3 -2.73 17.62 -14.20
C THR A 3 -2.35 17.71 -12.73
N LEU A 4 -2.19 18.92 -12.21
CA LEU A 4 -1.89 19.22 -10.81
C LEU A 4 -3.07 18.97 -9.88
N ASP A 5 -4.29 19.39 -10.25
CA ASP A 5 -5.48 19.22 -9.39
C ASP A 5 -5.74 17.74 -9.11
N GLU A 6 -5.67 16.90 -10.15
CA GLU A 6 -5.83 15.46 -9.99
C GLU A 6 -4.73 14.86 -9.11
N GLN A 7 -3.47 15.32 -9.24
CA GLN A 7 -2.36 14.85 -8.41
C GLN A 7 -2.56 15.20 -6.94
N VAL A 8 -3.04 16.41 -6.63
CA VAL A 8 -3.35 16.82 -5.26
C VAL A 8 -4.46 15.95 -4.68
N ILE A 9 -5.55 15.77 -5.42
CA ILE A 9 -6.70 14.95 -4.99
C ILE A 9 -6.26 13.49 -4.77
N ARG A 10 -5.45 12.95 -5.66
CA ARG A 10 -4.91 11.60 -5.55
C ARG A 10 -3.96 11.48 -4.35
N ALA A 11 -3.13 12.47 -4.10
CA ALA A 11 -2.23 12.50 -2.94
C ALA A 11 -3.03 12.51 -1.62
N ILE A 12 -4.07 13.33 -1.51
CA ILE A 12 -4.98 13.35 -0.36
C ILE A 12 -5.63 11.96 -0.18
N THR A 13 -6.17 11.40 -1.25
CA THR A 13 -6.85 10.09 -1.23
C THR A 13 -5.89 8.96 -0.84
N ASN A 14 -4.66 8.98 -1.34
CA ASN A 14 -3.64 7.99 -1.01
C ASN A 14 -3.17 8.11 0.45
N SER A 15 -3.15 9.33 0.99
CA SER A 15 -2.69 9.59 2.36
C SER A 15 -3.75 9.25 3.40
N PHE A 16 -5.01 9.61 3.15
CA PHE A 16 -6.08 9.52 4.15
C PHE A 16 -7.16 8.47 3.85
N GLY A 17 -7.04 7.81 2.70
CA GLY A 17 -8.06 6.90 2.19
C GLY A 17 -9.23 7.63 1.54
N LYS A 18 -10.05 6.87 0.81
CA LYS A 18 -11.23 7.39 0.09
C LYS A 18 -12.29 7.98 1.03
N ASP A 19 -12.40 7.45 2.25
CA ASP A 19 -13.43 7.87 3.20
C ASP A 19 -13.28 9.32 3.70
N ILE A 20 -12.10 9.94 3.54
CA ILE A 20 -11.93 11.37 3.88
C ILE A 20 -12.95 12.24 3.14
N TRP A 21 -13.28 11.87 1.90
CA TRP A 21 -14.21 12.62 1.05
C TRP A 21 -15.66 12.58 1.54
N ARG A 22 -16.02 11.67 2.46
CA ARG A 22 -17.34 11.68 3.12
C ARG A 22 -17.49 12.84 4.09
N ARG A 23 -16.37 13.42 4.56
CA ARG A 23 -16.33 14.56 5.49
C ARG A 23 -15.61 15.77 4.90
N SER A 24 -15.59 15.87 3.57
CA SER A 24 -14.95 16.99 2.86
C SER A 24 -15.97 18.07 2.48
N LEU A 25 -15.56 19.32 2.61
CA LEU A 25 -16.26 20.51 2.12
C LEU A 25 -15.39 21.19 1.07
N VAL A 26 -15.95 21.48 -0.10
CA VAL A 26 -15.24 22.24 -1.13
C VAL A 26 -15.48 23.73 -0.89
N VAL A 27 -14.41 24.48 -0.67
CA VAL A 27 -14.50 25.93 -0.45
C VAL A 27 -13.93 26.66 -1.65
N LEU A 28 -14.75 27.48 -2.31
CA LEU A 28 -14.32 28.34 -3.40
C LEU A 28 -14.17 29.77 -2.88
N THR A 29 -12.92 30.22 -2.79
CA THR A 29 -12.57 31.58 -2.40
C THR A 29 -12.73 32.56 -3.56
N HIS A 30 -12.63 33.86 -3.26
CA HIS A 30 -12.82 34.95 -4.23
C HIS A 30 -14.24 34.98 -4.82
N ALA A 31 -15.25 34.68 -3.99
CA ALA A 31 -16.64 34.62 -4.41
C ALA A 31 -17.23 35.98 -4.85
N GLN A 32 -16.54 37.11 -4.64
CA GLN A 32 -16.97 38.40 -5.16
C GLN A 32 -16.24 38.79 -6.47
N LEU A 33 -15.70 37.80 -7.20
CA LEU A 33 -15.14 38.02 -8.52
C LEU A 33 -16.22 38.43 -9.53
N SER A 34 -15.80 39.18 -10.55
CA SER A 34 -16.60 39.41 -11.75
C SER A 34 -16.12 38.44 -12.83
N PRO A 35 -16.96 37.52 -13.33
CA PRO A 35 -16.55 36.57 -14.36
C PRO A 35 -16.02 37.30 -15.60
N PRO A 36 -14.99 36.76 -16.27
CA PRO A 36 -14.53 37.30 -17.55
C PRO A 36 -15.60 37.12 -18.63
N ASP A 37 -15.46 37.85 -19.73
CA ASP A 37 -16.29 37.71 -20.94
C ASP A 37 -17.79 38.00 -20.77
N GLY A 38 -18.18 38.65 -19.66
CA GLY A 38 -19.57 39.02 -19.40
C GLY A 38 -20.48 37.82 -19.10
N ILE A 39 -19.90 36.68 -18.72
CA ILE A 39 -20.65 35.49 -18.31
C ILE A 39 -21.38 35.77 -16.99
N ASP A 40 -22.60 35.25 -16.85
CA ASP A 40 -23.33 35.33 -15.59
C ASP A 40 -22.58 34.63 -14.45
N TYR A 41 -22.67 35.20 -13.26
CA TYR A 41 -21.97 34.67 -12.09
C TYR A 41 -22.41 33.23 -11.76
N ASN A 42 -23.70 32.90 -11.86
CA ASN A 42 -24.20 31.57 -11.54
C ASN A 42 -23.74 30.54 -12.59
N ASP A 43 -23.68 30.93 -13.86
CA ASP A 43 -23.15 30.08 -14.93
C ASP A 43 -21.66 29.79 -14.72
N PHE A 44 -20.87 30.82 -14.37
CA PHE A 44 -19.47 30.66 -14.05
C PHE A 44 -19.27 29.74 -12.83
N PHE A 45 -20.03 29.99 -11.76
CA PHE A 45 -19.99 29.18 -10.54
C PHE A 45 -20.37 27.73 -10.82
N THR A 46 -21.44 27.47 -11.57
CA THR A 46 -21.89 26.12 -11.91
C THR A 46 -20.82 25.37 -12.70
N ARG A 47 -20.25 25.99 -13.74
CA ARG A 47 -19.17 25.37 -14.53
C ARG A 47 -17.93 25.08 -13.68
N ARG A 48 -17.53 26.02 -12.82
CA ARG A 48 -16.35 25.88 -11.96
C ARG A 48 -16.54 24.78 -10.91
N SER A 49 -17.70 24.76 -10.26
CA SER A 49 -18.05 23.77 -9.24
C SER A 49 -18.17 22.37 -9.84
N GLU A 50 -18.92 22.19 -10.92
CA GLU A 50 -19.07 20.90 -11.59
C GLU A 50 -17.72 20.36 -12.08
N ALA A 51 -16.87 21.21 -12.67
CA ALA A 51 -15.54 20.81 -13.09
C ALA A 51 -14.70 20.29 -11.91
N LEU A 52 -14.70 21.03 -10.79
CA LEU A 52 -13.93 20.66 -9.60
C LEU A 52 -14.46 19.38 -8.96
N LEU A 53 -15.78 19.23 -8.82
CA LEU A 53 -16.40 18.01 -8.30
C LEU A 53 -16.05 16.80 -9.17
N ARG A 54 -16.09 16.95 -10.50
CA ARG A 54 -15.66 15.89 -11.42
C ARG A 54 -14.19 15.51 -11.23
N TYR A 55 -13.32 16.49 -10.99
CA TYR A 55 -11.91 16.21 -10.71
C TYR A 55 -11.71 15.50 -9.37
N ILE A 56 -12.46 15.89 -8.33
CA ILE A 56 -12.43 15.22 -7.02
C ILE A 56 -12.86 13.77 -7.18
N HIS A 57 -14.00 13.52 -7.82
CA HIS A 57 -14.48 12.16 -8.03
C HIS A 57 -13.49 11.30 -8.83
N SER A 58 -12.91 11.85 -9.90
CA SER A 58 -11.91 11.15 -10.71
C SER A 58 -10.62 10.85 -9.94
N GLY A 59 -10.03 11.87 -9.30
CA GLY A 59 -8.77 11.72 -8.56
C GLY A 59 -8.90 10.88 -7.29
N ALA A 60 -10.08 10.86 -6.68
CA ALA A 60 -10.40 10.05 -5.50
C ALA A 60 -10.84 8.62 -5.84
N GLY A 61 -10.99 8.27 -7.12
CA GLY A 61 -11.50 6.96 -7.53
C GLY A 61 -12.94 6.70 -7.08
N ILE A 62 -13.77 7.75 -7.01
CA ILE A 62 -15.19 7.66 -6.70
C ILE A 62 -15.95 7.44 -8.01
N ASN A 63 -16.63 6.30 -8.13
CA ASN A 63 -17.44 6.00 -9.29
C ASN A 63 -18.79 6.71 -9.22
N LYS A 64 -19.43 6.94 -10.37
CA LYS A 64 -20.77 7.57 -10.44
C LYS A 64 -21.83 6.92 -9.55
N ARG A 65 -21.75 5.61 -9.32
CA ARG A 65 -22.67 4.86 -8.46
C ARG A 65 -22.51 5.20 -6.98
N GLU A 66 -21.33 5.68 -6.59
CA GLU A 66 -20.95 6.02 -5.22
C GLU A 66 -21.14 7.51 -4.93
N TYR A 67 -21.57 8.34 -5.89
CA TYR A 67 -21.67 9.80 -5.68
C TYR A 67 -22.59 10.15 -4.51
N GLY A 68 -23.65 9.36 -4.28
CA GLY A 68 -24.53 9.53 -3.11
C GLY A 68 -23.85 9.26 -1.76
N ASP A 69 -22.80 8.44 -1.73
CA ASP A 69 -22.08 8.08 -0.50
C ASP A 69 -21.02 9.12 -0.11
N PHE A 70 -20.65 10.00 -1.05
CA PHE A 70 -19.63 11.03 -0.91
C PHE A 70 -20.22 12.41 -1.23
N PRO A 71 -21.10 12.95 -0.36
CA PRO A 71 -21.61 14.29 -0.55
C PRO A 71 -20.46 15.29 -0.46
N LEU A 72 -20.25 16.08 -1.51
CA LEU A 72 -19.24 17.12 -1.58
C LEU A 72 -19.94 18.49 -1.63
N PRO A 73 -20.45 18.99 -0.49
CA PRO A 73 -21.05 20.31 -0.44
C PRO A 73 -20.02 21.38 -0.85
N ILE A 74 -20.53 22.52 -1.30
CA ILE A 74 -19.72 23.64 -1.77
C ILE A 74 -20.08 24.89 -0.97
N ALA A 75 -19.07 25.55 -0.41
CA ALA A 75 -19.21 26.85 0.23
C ALA A 75 -18.42 27.91 -0.54
N LEU A 76 -19.06 29.06 -0.74
CA LEU A 76 -18.45 30.26 -1.33
C LEU A 76 -17.87 31.15 -0.22
N VAL A 77 -16.66 31.68 -0.41
CA VAL A 77 -15.96 32.49 0.59
C VAL A 77 -15.32 33.73 -0.04
N GLU A 78 -15.39 34.87 0.65
CA GLU A 78 -14.69 36.09 0.25
C GLU A 78 -13.85 36.65 1.41
N ASN A 79 -12.54 36.36 1.36
CA ASN A 79 -11.59 36.73 2.40
C ASN A 79 -11.12 38.19 2.31
N SER A 80 -11.35 38.87 1.17
CA SER A 80 -10.93 40.26 0.98
C SER A 80 -11.49 41.18 2.07
N GLY A 81 -10.67 42.13 2.51
CA GLY A 81 -11.14 43.25 3.34
C GLY A 81 -12.11 44.18 2.60
N ARG A 82 -12.18 44.06 1.26
CA ARG A 82 -13.13 44.78 0.39
C ARG A 82 -14.41 43.98 0.10
N CYS A 83 -14.63 42.89 0.82
CA CYS A 83 -15.90 42.15 0.75
C CYS A 83 -17.05 43.11 1.09
N LYS A 84 -18.11 43.08 0.28
CA LYS A 84 -19.32 43.87 0.51
C LYS A 84 -19.92 43.45 1.84
N THR A 85 -20.41 44.42 2.61
CA THR A 85 -21.11 44.18 3.86
C THR A 85 -22.56 44.63 3.78
N ASN A 86 -23.44 44.00 4.56
CA ASN A 86 -24.79 44.49 4.79
C ASN A 86 -24.79 45.68 5.78
N GLU A 87 -25.97 46.19 6.11
CA GLU A 87 -26.16 47.30 7.06
C GLU A 87 -25.69 46.97 8.49
N HIS A 88 -25.60 45.68 8.82
CA HIS A 88 -25.12 45.18 10.11
C HIS A 88 -23.60 44.90 10.12
N GLY A 89 -22.89 45.21 9.03
CA GLY A 89 -21.44 44.99 8.90
C GLY A 89 -21.05 43.53 8.60
N GLU A 90 -22.01 42.67 8.28
CA GLU A 90 -21.75 41.26 7.96
C GLU A 90 -21.36 41.10 6.50
N LYS A 91 -20.39 40.21 6.22
CA LYS A 91 -19.90 39.97 4.87
C LYS A 91 -20.92 39.22 4.00
N ILE A 92 -21.25 39.79 2.85
CA ILE A 92 -22.21 39.26 1.89
C ILE A 92 -21.58 38.94 0.54
N LEU A 93 -22.12 37.92 -0.12
CA LEU A 93 -21.80 37.53 -1.49
C LEU A 93 -22.66 38.30 -2.52
N PRO A 94 -22.35 38.20 -3.83
CA PRO A 94 -23.12 38.86 -4.88
C PRO A 94 -24.63 38.53 -4.89
N ASP A 95 -24.99 37.32 -4.44
CA ASP A 95 -26.37 36.84 -4.31
C ASP A 95 -27.06 37.30 -3.02
N GLY A 96 -26.35 38.02 -2.14
CA GLY A 96 -26.84 38.46 -0.83
C GLY A 96 -26.61 37.47 0.31
N THR A 97 -26.00 36.31 0.05
CA THR A 97 -25.74 35.30 1.07
C THR A 97 -24.68 35.77 2.07
N LEU A 98 -24.97 35.62 3.37
CA LEU A 98 -24.01 35.81 4.46
C LEU A 98 -23.04 34.62 4.50
N TRP A 99 -21.85 34.77 3.91
CA TRP A 99 -20.99 33.59 3.69
C TRP A 99 -20.40 33.01 4.97
N VAL A 100 -20.15 33.81 6.00
CA VAL A 100 -19.56 33.32 7.26
C VAL A 100 -20.52 32.37 7.99
N PRO A 101 -21.79 32.76 8.27
CA PRO A 101 -22.78 31.82 8.80
C PRO A 101 -23.04 30.64 7.88
N ASN A 102 -23.09 30.86 6.55
CA ASN A 102 -23.32 29.78 5.60
C ASN A 102 -22.19 28.74 5.61
N LEU A 103 -20.94 29.17 5.68
CA LEU A 103 -19.78 28.29 5.81
C LEU A 103 -19.89 27.42 7.08
N MET A 104 -20.24 28.03 8.23
CA MET A 104 -20.40 27.29 9.49
C MET A 104 -21.54 26.27 9.43
N LYS A 105 -22.65 26.62 8.76
CA LYS A 105 -23.75 25.70 8.50
C LYS A 105 -23.27 24.50 7.69
N GLU A 106 -22.58 24.71 6.57
CA GLU A 106 -22.06 23.62 5.73
C GLU A 106 -21.06 22.72 6.48
N ILE A 107 -20.15 23.31 7.27
CA ILE A 107 -19.25 22.54 8.14
C ILE A 107 -20.04 21.66 9.11
N THR A 108 -21.09 22.20 9.72
CA THR A 108 -21.94 21.46 10.67
C THR A 108 -22.66 20.30 9.99
N VAL A 109 -23.17 20.50 8.77
CA VAL A 109 -23.80 19.45 7.96
C VAL A 109 -22.82 18.32 7.68
N VAL A 110 -21.60 18.64 7.25
CA VAL A 110 -20.56 17.65 6.95
C VAL A 110 -20.16 16.85 8.20
N ILE A 111 -20.00 17.51 9.35
CA ILE A 111 -19.63 16.84 10.60
C ILE A 111 -20.77 15.94 11.11
N SER A 112 -22.01 16.33 10.88
CA SER A 112 -23.22 15.66 11.40
C SER A 112 -23.81 14.61 10.45
N ASN A 113 -23.19 14.34 9.31
CA ASN A 113 -23.72 13.43 8.29
C ASN A 113 -23.65 11.92 8.63
N GLY A 114 -23.23 11.57 9.84
CA GLY A 114 -23.17 10.19 10.34
C GLY A 114 -21.97 9.36 9.85
N SER A 115 -21.13 9.87 8.95
CA SER A 115 -19.88 9.20 8.56
C SER A 115 -18.89 9.15 9.74
N SER A 116 -17.90 8.25 9.72
CA SER A 116 -16.87 8.23 10.77
C SER A 116 -15.79 9.29 10.51
N PRO A 117 -15.27 9.96 11.56
CA PRO A 117 -14.11 10.84 11.41
C PRO A 117 -12.88 10.03 11.00
N THR A 118 -12.04 10.62 10.13
CA THR A 118 -10.75 10.02 9.77
C THR A 118 -9.79 10.14 10.94
N HIS A 119 -9.54 9.02 11.62
CA HIS A 119 -8.50 8.95 12.65
C HIS A 119 -7.14 8.80 11.99
N VAL A 120 -6.22 9.73 12.26
CA VAL A 120 -4.86 9.69 11.73
C VAL A 120 -3.98 8.97 12.75
N ASP A 121 -3.67 7.71 12.46
CA ASP A 121 -2.72 6.89 13.22
C ASP A 121 -1.36 6.84 12.50
N GLN A 122 -0.31 6.46 13.23
CA GLN A 122 1.04 6.33 12.65
C GLN A 122 1.05 5.37 11.44
N LYS A 123 0.18 4.37 11.46
CA LYS A 123 0.02 3.41 10.35
C LYS A 123 -0.53 4.07 9.08
N LEU A 124 -1.45 5.04 9.20
CA LEU A 124 -1.93 5.82 8.06
C LEU A 124 -0.83 6.72 7.50
N ILE A 125 -0.02 7.33 8.37
CA ILE A 125 1.11 8.21 8.00
C ILE A 125 2.21 7.41 7.28
N ASP A 126 2.61 6.27 7.83
CA ASP A 126 3.66 5.40 7.26
C ASP A 126 3.19 4.76 5.95
N GLY A 127 1.88 4.75 5.70
CA GLY A 127 1.26 4.17 4.53
C GLY A 127 1.41 2.65 4.44
N PRO A 128 0.94 2.04 3.34
CA PRO A 128 1.04 0.60 3.14
C PRO A 128 2.51 0.17 3.00
N ASN A 129 3.09 -0.44 4.03
CA ASN A 129 4.47 -0.93 3.99
C ASN A 129 4.64 -1.93 2.82
N PRO A 130 5.47 -1.64 1.80
CA PRO A 130 5.63 -2.50 0.63
C PRO A 130 6.18 -3.88 1.01
N ASN A 131 6.93 -3.98 2.10
CA ASN A 131 7.44 -5.24 2.63
C ASN A 131 6.30 -6.17 3.09
N ASN A 132 5.15 -5.65 3.51
CA ASN A 132 4.01 -6.49 3.91
C ASN A 132 3.28 -7.15 2.72
N ARG A 133 3.31 -6.55 1.53
CA ARG A 133 2.56 -7.06 0.36
C ARG A 133 2.99 -8.45 -0.09
N ARG A 134 4.27 -8.79 0.07
CA ARG A 134 4.83 -10.08 -0.36
C ARG A 134 5.03 -11.07 0.77
N LYS A 135 4.84 -10.65 2.03
CA LYS A 135 4.98 -11.55 3.19
C LYS A 135 4.02 -12.73 3.14
N LEU A 136 2.84 -12.58 2.54
CA LEU A 136 1.89 -13.67 2.37
C LEU A 136 2.42 -14.82 1.50
N PHE A 137 3.35 -14.53 0.58
CA PHE A 137 3.94 -15.55 -0.30
C PHE A 137 5.13 -16.27 0.31
N ILE A 138 5.68 -15.79 1.44
CA ILE A 138 6.80 -16.44 2.14
C ILE A 138 6.50 -17.92 2.44
N PRO A 139 5.36 -18.31 3.04
CA PRO A 139 5.08 -19.72 3.29
C PRO A 139 4.96 -20.56 2.00
N LEU A 140 4.43 -19.96 0.91
CA LEU A 140 4.31 -20.64 -0.38
C LEU A 140 5.69 -20.88 -1.01
N ILE A 141 6.56 -19.87 -1.01
CA ILE A 141 7.92 -19.96 -1.54
C ILE A 141 8.72 -21.00 -0.76
N LEU A 142 8.66 -20.97 0.59
CA LEU A 142 9.31 -21.95 1.44
C LEU A 142 8.80 -23.38 1.18
N ALA A 143 7.51 -23.56 0.93
CA ALA A 143 6.95 -24.86 0.56
C ALA A 143 7.49 -25.34 -0.79
N VAL A 144 7.55 -24.48 -1.81
CA VAL A 144 8.12 -24.81 -3.13
C VAL A 144 9.59 -25.21 -3.01
N GLU A 145 10.40 -24.42 -2.30
CA GLU A 145 11.81 -24.73 -2.06
C GLU A 145 11.97 -26.08 -1.34
N TYR A 146 11.17 -26.34 -0.30
CA TYR A 146 11.21 -27.61 0.42
C TYR A 146 10.82 -28.81 -0.47
N PHE A 147 9.73 -28.70 -1.22
CA PHE A 147 9.21 -29.83 -2.00
C PHE A 147 9.99 -30.09 -3.29
N LEU A 148 10.54 -29.07 -3.95
CA LEU A 148 11.27 -29.24 -5.21
C LEU A 148 12.78 -29.37 -5.01
N VAL A 149 13.37 -28.53 -4.15
CA VAL A 149 14.83 -28.51 -3.97
C VAL A 149 15.25 -29.49 -2.89
N VAL A 150 14.73 -29.37 -1.67
CA VAL A 150 15.19 -30.18 -0.52
C VAL A 150 14.87 -31.66 -0.71
N LYS A 151 13.68 -32.01 -1.21
CA LYS A 151 13.36 -33.42 -1.53
C LYS A 151 14.23 -33.98 -2.66
N GLY A 152 14.57 -33.17 -3.66
CA GLY A 152 15.47 -33.58 -4.75
C GLY A 152 16.87 -33.89 -4.23
N ILE A 153 17.46 -32.96 -3.46
CA ILE A 153 18.77 -33.13 -2.83
C ILE A 153 18.78 -34.35 -1.90
N ARG A 154 17.76 -34.50 -1.05
CA ARG A 154 17.66 -35.64 -0.14
C ARG A 154 17.62 -36.97 -0.91
N ARG A 155 16.87 -37.04 -2.01
CA ARG A 155 16.84 -38.24 -2.88
C ARG A 155 18.19 -38.54 -3.51
N ALA A 156 18.89 -37.52 -4.01
CA ALA A 156 20.23 -37.68 -4.58
C ALA A 156 21.21 -38.23 -3.53
N ILE A 157 21.23 -37.65 -2.32
CA ILE A 157 22.07 -38.13 -1.22
C ILE A 157 21.76 -39.59 -0.87
N HIS A 158 20.49 -39.98 -0.80
CA HIS A 158 20.13 -41.39 -0.50
C HIS A 158 20.51 -42.34 -1.63
N ALA A 159 20.40 -41.91 -2.90
CA ALA A 159 20.83 -42.68 -4.04
C ALA A 159 22.35 -42.86 -4.06
N ASP A 160 23.12 -41.83 -3.71
CA ASP A 160 24.58 -41.88 -3.60
C ASP A 160 25.02 -42.80 -2.45
N ILE A 161 24.34 -42.75 -1.30
CA ILE A 161 24.59 -43.68 -0.18
C ILE A 161 24.27 -45.13 -0.58
N ALA A 162 23.17 -45.36 -1.31
CA ALA A 162 22.76 -46.70 -1.72
C ALA A 162 23.62 -47.30 -2.85
N ASN A 163 24.10 -46.44 -3.76
CA ASN A 163 24.99 -46.83 -4.87
C ASN A 163 26.47 -46.69 -4.51
N GLY A 164 26.77 -46.26 -3.29
CA GLY A 164 28.12 -46.07 -2.78
C GLY A 164 28.91 -47.36 -2.89
N LYS A 165 29.81 -47.42 -3.88
CA LYS A 165 30.94 -48.34 -3.82
C LYS A 165 31.80 -47.90 -2.64
N VAL A 166 32.30 -48.87 -1.90
CA VAL A 166 33.34 -48.68 -0.89
C VAL A 166 34.40 -47.73 -1.45
N ASP A 167 34.67 -46.63 -0.73
CA ASP A 167 35.65 -45.65 -1.18
C ASP A 167 37.02 -46.32 -1.39
N ASP A 168 37.79 -45.88 -2.39
CA ASP A 168 39.13 -46.45 -2.72
C ASP A 168 40.04 -46.50 -1.48
N TRP A 169 39.93 -45.53 -0.57
CA TRP A 169 40.68 -45.53 0.69
C TRP A 169 40.19 -46.59 1.69
N GLU A 170 38.88 -46.85 1.78
CA GLU A 170 38.31 -47.92 2.62
C GLU A 170 38.67 -49.30 2.09
N GLN A 171 38.75 -49.45 0.76
CA GLN A 171 39.20 -50.66 0.10
C GLN A 171 40.69 -50.90 0.35
N ARG A 172 41.53 -49.88 0.15
CA ARG A 172 42.96 -49.95 0.50
C ARG A 172 43.20 -50.24 1.98
N TYR A 173 42.39 -49.68 2.89
CA TYR A 173 42.48 -49.98 4.31
C TYR A 173 42.12 -51.45 4.60
N ARG A 174 41.03 -51.96 4.02
CA ARG A 174 40.66 -53.37 4.13
C ARG A 174 41.74 -54.31 3.60
N ASP A 175 42.36 -53.98 2.47
CA ASP A 175 43.46 -54.77 1.90
C ASP A 175 44.70 -54.75 2.81
N LEU A 176 45.05 -53.58 3.38
CA LEU A 176 46.17 -53.45 4.32
C LEU A 176 45.96 -54.27 5.60
N VAL A 177 44.73 -54.30 6.12
CA VAL A 177 44.39 -55.05 7.35
C VAL A 177 44.28 -56.55 7.03
N GLY A 178 43.65 -56.95 5.92
CA GLY A 178 43.50 -58.35 5.52
C GLY A 178 44.81 -59.03 5.10
N SER A 179 45.79 -58.27 4.58
CA SER A 179 47.12 -58.81 4.25
C SER A 179 47.96 -59.14 5.49
N ARG A 180 47.70 -58.51 6.65
CA ARG A 180 48.43 -58.80 7.90
C ARG A 180 48.13 -60.21 8.42
N ASP A 181 46.88 -60.66 8.32
CA ASP A 181 46.47 -61.99 8.82
C ASP A 181 47.09 -63.15 8.02
N LEU A 182 47.35 -62.96 6.72
CA LEU A 182 47.98 -63.98 5.85
C LEU A 182 49.50 -64.08 6.06
N VAL A 183 50.16 -63.00 6.47
CA VAL A 183 51.59 -62.98 6.77
C VAL A 183 51.88 -63.63 8.12
N GLU A 184 50.98 -63.49 9.11
CA GLU A 184 51.13 -64.13 10.42
C GLU A 184 50.96 -65.67 10.37
N GLN A 185 50.12 -66.20 9.46
CA GLN A 185 49.97 -67.66 9.31
C GLN A 185 51.16 -68.37 8.63
N LYS A 186 52.00 -67.67 7.84
CA LYS A 186 53.18 -68.27 7.19
C LYS A 186 54.43 -68.31 8.08
N GLY A 187 54.37 -67.76 9.30
CA GLY A 187 55.51 -67.64 10.21
C GLY A 187 55.69 -68.78 11.23
N SER A 188 54.77 -69.75 11.35
CA SER A 188 54.73 -70.66 12.51
C SER A 188 55.03 -72.15 12.26
N THR A 189 55.61 -72.52 11.12
CA THR A 189 55.95 -73.94 10.84
C THR A 189 57.42 -74.13 10.42
N SER A 190 58.36 -73.83 11.30
CA SER A 190 59.71 -74.41 11.25
C SER A 190 60.46 -74.27 12.58
N ARG A 191 61.12 -75.37 13.00
CA ARG A 191 61.98 -75.61 14.19
C ARG A 191 61.21 -75.95 15.48
N ASN A 192 61.52 -77.02 16.23
CA ASN A 192 62.73 -77.86 16.25
C ASN A 192 62.47 -79.24 16.89
N ARG A 193 63.21 -80.24 16.42
CA ARG A 193 63.38 -81.60 16.99
C ARG A 193 64.46 -81.60 18.10
N LYS A 194 64.45 -82.71 18.87
CA LYS A 194 65.51 -83.31 19.75
C LYS A 194 65.44 -82.89 21.23
N ALA A 195 65.57 -83.73 22.27
CA ALA A 195 66.05 -85.13 22.43
C ALA A 195 67.37 -85.48 21.74
#